data_AF-A0AAN8BCD7-F1
#
_entry.id   AF-A0AAN8BCD7-F1
#
_cell.length_a   1.000
_cell.length_b   1.000
_cell.length_c   1.000
_cell.angle_alpha   90.00
_cell.angle_beta   90.00
_cell.angle_gamma   90.00
#
_symmetry.space_group_name_H-M   'P 1'
#
loop_
_entity.id
_entity.type
_entity.pdbx_description
1 polymer ?
#
loop_
_entity_poly.entity_id
_entity_poly.type
_entity_poly.pdbx_seq_one_letter_code
_entity_poly.pdbx_strand_id
1 'polypeptide(L)'
;MGHVAAVTSPMEVDVLSDIFGLKMKKDGGQYRLITQDLSASGTTSKTITTADTSEKHQGTTATEEKTEDQTTPGLVNAGGEVTEKNTVKQKADWKAKRCSDKFEEPESQHSAFWETISTHNKSLQNYFARNFYNMRLLALFVAFAINFILLFYKVASLPASQKEEGVVTSDSSEGLDSADDDDFEGTYYFVLEESSGYMEPSLLFLAVAHTIISFCCIIGYNCLKVPLVIFKREKEVARKLEFDGLYVTVQPPEEDIKGQWDRLVINSPSFPSNYWDKFVKRKVMDKYGDFYGCEKISELLGLDQAALDFSSESKESRRLKREASWSALLKSIDMKYQVWKLGVVFTDNSFLYLAWYMAMSVLGHYNNFFFAAHLLDIAMGFKTLRTILTSVTHNGKQLALTVGLLAVVVYLYTVVAFNFFRKFYDKSDDKNTQDMKCNDMLTCYMFHMYVGVRAGGGIGDEIEDPAGDDFEVERIFFDITFFFFVIVILLAIIQGLIIDAFGELRDQQEQVKEDMETKCFICGIGNEYFDTVPHGFETHTLQEHNLANYLFFLMYLINKDETEHTGQESFVWKMYQERCWEFFPVGDCFRKQYEDQLG
;
A
#
# COMPACT_ATOMS: atom_id res chain seq x y z
N MET A 1 -22.78 -48.92 -30.50
CA MET A 1 -22.98 -48.00 -31.64
C MET A 1 -23.00 -46.59 -31.07
N GLY A 2 -22.03 -45.69 -31.24
CA GLY A 2 -20.68 -45.73 -31.80
C GLY A 2 -20.01 -44.43 -31.32
N HIS A 3 -18.82 -44.54 -30.72
CA HIS A 3 -17.96 -43.42 -30.38
C HIS A 3 -17.41 -42.76 -31.65
N VAL A 4 -17.38 -41.43 -31.70
CA VAL A 4 -16.35 -40.69 -32.46
C VAL A 4 -15.80 -39.61 -31.52
N ALA A 5 -14.54 -39.82 -31.13
CA ALA A 5 -13.77 -38.97 -30.26
C ALA A 5 -13.20 -37.77 -31.04
N ALA A 6 -13.30 -36.57 -30.46
CA ALA A 6 -12.55 -35.41 -30.91
C ALA A 6 -11.06 -35.64 -30.60
N VAL A 7 -10.26 -35.84 -31.63
CA VAL A 7 -8.80 -35.95 -31.55
C VAL A 7 -8.25 -34.53 -31.66
N THR A 8 -7.87 -33.94 -30.54
CA THR A 8 -6.93 -32.81 -30.53
C THR A 8 -5.51 -33.36 -30.62
N SER A 9 -4.70 -32.79 -31.52
CA SER A 9 -3.36 -33.30 -31.83
C SER A 9 -2.37 -33.09 -30.66
N PRO A 10 -1.49 -34.06 -30.34
CA PRO A 10 -0.55 -33.96 -29.23
C PRO A 10 0.49 -32.83 -29.34
N MET A 11 0.73 -32.29 -30.54
CA MET A 11 1.79 -31.32 -30.78
C MET A 11 1.54 -29.93 -30.16
N GLU A 12 0.29 -29.51 -29.95
CA GLU A 12 0.00 -28.18 -29.39
C GLU A 12 0.19 -28.11 -27.86
N VAL A 13 0.08 -29.26 -27.17
CA VAL A 13 0.25 -29.33 -25.71
C VAL A 13 1.73 -29.37 -25.32
N ASP A 14 2.58 -29.99 -26.15
CA ASP A 14 4.02 -30.08 -25.90
C ASP A 14 4.75 -28.74 -26.14
N VAL A 15 4.29 -27.90 -27.07
CA VAL A 15 4.91 -26.59 -27.36
C VAL A 15 4.71 -25.60 -26.20
N LEU A 16 3.56 -25.62 -25.54
CA LEU A 16 3.28 -24.74 -24.40
C LEU A 16 3.99 -25.18 -23.12
N SER A 17 4.26 -26.48 -22.95
CA SER A 17 5.04 -26.98 -21.82
C SER A 17 6.54 -26.68 -21.91
N ASP A 18 7.10 -26.63 -23.14
CA ASP A 18 8.52 -26.34 -23.34
C ASP A 18 8.87 -24.85 -23.13
N ILE A 19 7.91 -23.94 -23.29
CA ILE A 19 8.13 -22.49 -23.11
C ILE A 19 8.06 -22.08 -21.62
N PHE A 20 7.21 -22.74 -20.81
CA PHE A 20 6.93 -22.31 -19.42
C PHE A 20 7.28 -23.34 -18.34
N GLY A 21 7.70 -24.56 -18.70
CA GLY A 21 8.07 -25.60 -17.72
C GLY A 21 6.90 -26.09 -16.86
N LEU A 22 5.67 -25.97 -17.35
CA LEU A 22 4.45 -26.34 -16.63
C LEU A 22 3.82 -27.58 -17.26
N LYS A 23 3.72 -28.68 -16.49
CA LYS A 23 3.09 -29.93 -16.94
C LYS A 23 1.62 -29.97 -16.49
N MET A 24 0.70 -29.94 -17.44
CA MET A 24 -0.74 -30.09 -17.21
C MET A 24 -1.12 -31.58 -17.18
N LYS A 25 -1.84 -32.03 -16.15
CA LYS A 25 -2.44 -33.38 -16.12
C LYS A 25 -3.96 -33.28 -16.01
N LYS A 26 -4.67 -34.02 -16.86
CA LYS A 26 -6.13 -34.13 -16.86
C LYS A 26 -6.54 -35.30 -15.96
N ASP A 27 -7.23 -35.03 -14.86
CA ASP A 27 -7.92 -36.03 -14.05
C ASP A 27 -9.39 -35.60 -13.91
N GLY A 28 -10.33 -36.46 -14.29
CA GLY A 28 -11.76 -36.25 -14.03
C GLY A 28 -12.41 -35.00 -14.64
N GLY A 29 -11.91 -34.46 -15.76
CA GLY A 29 -12.54 -33.32 -16.46
C GLY A 29 -12.13 -31.93 -15.96
N GLN A 30 -11.24 -31.83 -14.98
CA GLN A 30 -10.62 -30.58 -14.54
C GLN A 30 -9.10 -30.62 -14.77
N TYR A 31 -8.53 -29.49 -15.23
CA TYR A 31 -7.09 -29.32 -15.40
C TYR A 31 -6.49 -28.69 -14.15
N ARG A 32 -5.42 -29.29 -13.60
CA ARG A 32 -4.74 -28.81 -12.40
C ARG A 32 -3.27 -28.53 -12.71
N LEU A 33 -2.81 -27.30 -12.41
CA LEU A 33 -1.40 -26.90 -12.52
C LEU A 33 -0.58 -27.54 -11.39
N ILE A 34 0.60 -28.06 -11.73
CA ILE A 34 1.63 -28.44 -10.76
C ILE A 34 2.88 -27.60 -11.08
N THR A 35 3.31 -26.77 -10.14
CA THR A 35 4.58 -26.05 -10.20
C THR A 35 5.72 -27.00 -9.80
N GLN A 36 6.76 -27.07 -10.61
CA GLN A 36 7.92 -27.91 -10.35
C GLN A 36 8.92 -27.15 -9.47
N ASP A 37 9.19 -27.66 -8.26
CA ASP A 37 10.22 -27.13 -7.37
C ASP A 37 11.61 -27.34 -8.00
N LEU A 38 12.26 -26.24 -8.39
CA LEU A 38 13.66 -26.20 -8.79
C LEU A 38 14.54 -26.06 -7.54
N SER A 39 14.67 -27.14 -6.79
CA SER A 39 15.77 -27.34 -5.86
C SER A 39 16.41 -28.72 -6.11
N ALA A 40 17.68 -28.67 -6.51
CA ALA A 40 18.64 -29.77 -6.61
C ALA A 40 18.52 -30.74 -7.82
N SER A 41 19.37 -30.52 -8.83
CA SER A 41 19.95 -31.62 -9.61
C SER A 41 21.24 -32.04 -8.92
N GLY A 42 21.31 -33.31 -8.50
CA GLY A 42 22.44 -33.83 -7.73
C GLY A 42 22.33 -35.32 -7.36
N THR A 43 22.04 -36.17 -8.35
CA THR A 43 22.56 -37.56 -8.47
C THR A 43 22.02 -38.67 -7.54
N THR A 44 21.14 -39.49 -8.14
CA THR A 44 21.10 -40.96 -8.14
C THR A 44 20.94 -41.80 -6.86
N SER A 45 19.85 -42.57 -6.91
CA SER A 45 19.76 -44.03 -6.75
C SER A 45 19.42 -44.65 -5.39
N LYS A 46 18.30 -45.41 -5.46
CA LYS A 46 17.96 -46.67 -4.80
C LYS A 46 17.11 -46.66 -3.51
N THR A 47 15.82 -46.89 -3.77
CA THR A 47 14.95 -47.98 -3.25
C THR A 47 14.60 -48.09 -1.75
N ILE A 48 13.29 -48.32 -1.53
CA ILE A 48 12.62 -49.22 -0.55
C ILE A 48 12.00 -48.56 0.71
N THR A 49 10.67 -48.51 0.66
CA THR A 49 9.60 -48.68 1.67
C THR A 49 9.75 -48.10 3.09
N THR A 50 8.73 -47.34 3.48
CA THR A 50 8.28 -47.19 4.87
C THR A 50 7.52 -48.44 5.35
N ALA A 51 7.94 -49.01 6.48
CA ALA A 51 7.09 -49.79 7.37
C ALA A 51 7.54 -49.62 8.83
N ASP A 52 6.62 -49.10 9.64
CA ASP A 52 6.27 -49.46 11.02
C ASP A 52 7.25 -49.42 12.22
N THR A 53 6.69 -48.81 13.27
CA THR A 53 6.74 -49.13 14.73
C THR A 53 7.93 -48.77 15.63
N SER A 54 7.55 -48.04 16.69
CA SER A 54 7.74 -48.28 18.13
C SER A 54 9.14 -48.33 18.80
N GLU A 55 9.25 -47.43 19.79
CA GLU A 55 9.79 -47.61 21.17
C GLU A 55 11.25 -48.01 21.48
N LYS A 56 11.89 -47.13 22.28
CA LYS A 56 12.86 -47.32 23.39
C LYS A 56 13.75 -48.58 23.44
N HIS A 57 15.08 -48.39 23.55
CA HIS A 57 15.86 -48.53 24.79
C HIS A 57 17.38 -48.27 24.62
N GLN A 58 17.95 -47.58 25.63
CA GLN A 58 19.29 -47.64 26.25
C GLN A 58 20.50 -48.35 25.59
N GLY A 59 21.69 -47.77 25.80
CA GLY A 59 22.87 -48.55 26.23
C GLY A 59 24.25 -48.19 25.67
N THR A 60 24.97 -47.40 26.46
CA THR A 60 26.37 -46.92 26.52
C THR A 60 27.54 -47.83 26.07
N THR A 61 28.72 -47.16 25.93
CA THR A 61 30.15 -47.58 26.04
C THR A 61 30.88 -47.94 24.73
N ALA A 62 32.12 -47.54 24.46
CA ALA A 62 33.13 -46.64 25.05
C ALA A 62 34.28 -46.48 24.02
N THR A 63 35.17 -45.49 24.17
CA THR A 63 36.66 -45.65 24.28
C THR A 63 37.42 -44.35 23.92
N GLU A 64 38.01 -43.76 24.96
CA GLU A 64 39.34 -43.15 25.16
C GLU A 64 39.99 -42.11 24.19
N GLU A 65 40.47 -41.05 24.85
CA GLU A 65 41.41 -39.99 24.44
C GLU A 65 42.90 -40.37 24.66
N LYS A 66 43.78 -39.47 24.17
CA LYS A 66 45.17 -39.09 24.60
C LYS A 66 46.32 -39.68 23.77
N THR A 67 47.41 -38.98 23.42
CA THR A 67 47.92 -37.58 23.50
C THR A 67 49.26 -37.53 22.72
N GLU A 68 49.68 -36.32 22.27
CA GLU A 68 51.09 -35.83 22.10
C GLU A 68 51.98 -36.53 21.01
N ASP A 69 52.95 -35.94 20.29
CA ASP A 69 53.78 -34.75 20.47
C ASP A 69 54.48 -34.31 19.13
N GLN A 70 54.97 -33.08 19.11
CA GLN A 70 55.99 -32.31 18.35
C GLN A 70 56.89 -32.85 17.17
N THR A 71 57.14 -31.93 16.21
CA THR A 71 58.34 -31.61 15.36
C THR A 71 58.82 -32.47 14.15
N THR A 72 58.70 -31.89 12.92
CA THR A 72 59.69 -31.65 11.80
C THR A 72 60.70 -32.74 11.31
N PRO A 73 61.40 -32.56 10.17
CA PRO A 73 60.99 -32.29 8.78
C PRO A 73 61.75 -33.15 7.69
N GLY A 74 61.26 -33.14 6.44
CA GLY A 74 62.03 -33.12 5.16
C GLY A 74 63.01 -34.25 4.75
N LEU A 75 62.84 -34.78 3.52
CA LEU A 75 63.95 -35.36 2.74
C LEU A 75 63.72 -35.18 1.21
N VAL A 76 64.64 -34.44 0.57
CA VAL A 76 64.92 -34.47 -0.87
C VAL A 76 66.43 -34.66 -0.99
N ASN A 77 66.90 -35.53 -1.89
CA ASN A 77 68.11 -35.31 -2.71
C ASN A 77 68.44 -36.48 -3.64
N ALA A 78 68.80 -36.15 -4.88
CA ALA A 78 69.91 -36.76 -5.61
C ALA A 78 70.47 -35.80 -6.68
N GLY A 79 71.75 -35.42 -6.51
CA GLY A 79 72.73 -35.22 -7.59
C GLY A 79 73.10 -33.78 -8.03
N GLY A 80 74.34 -33.35 -7.76
CA GLY A 80 75.02 -32.26 -8.50
C GLY A 80 76.10 -31.42 -7.77
N GLU A 81 77.33 -31.96 -7.74
CA GLU A 81 78.71 -31.46 -7.48
C GLU A 81 79.10 -30.04 -6.91
N VAL A 82 79.86 -30.06 -5.78
CA VAL A 82 81.26 -29.57 -5.48
C VAL A 82 81.71 -28.19 -6.06
N THR A 83 82.27 -27.15 -5.39
CA THR A 83 83.21 -27.00 -4.23
C THR A 83 83.33 -25.52 -3.75
N GLU A 84 83.55 -25.32 -2.43
CA GLU A 84 84.42 -24.33 -1.70
C GLU A 84 84.47 -22.81 -2.04
N LYS A 85 84.67 -21.84 -1.11
CA LYS A 85 84.64 -21.68 0.37
C LYS A 85 84.98 -20.20 0.68
N ASN A 86 84.74 -19.78 1.93
CA ASN A 86 85.45 -18.74 2.72
C ASN A 86 84.95 -17.27 2.81
N THR A 87 84.20 -17.04 3.89
CA THR A 87 84.45 -16.13 5.05
C THR A 87 84.40 -14.58 4.96
N VAL A 88 83.52 -14.04 5.83
CA VAL A 88 83.68 -12.90 6.77
C VAL A 88 83.61 -11.46 6.23
N LYS A 89 82.59 -10.71 6.70
CA LYS A 89 82.77 -9.42 7.41
C LYS A 89 81.46 -8.92 8.07
N GLN A 90 81.51 -8.74 9.39
CA GLN A 90 80.65 -7.83 10.15
C GLN A 90 81.39 -6.49 10.38
N LYS A 91 80.60 -5.43 10.64
CA LYS A 91 80.88 -4.09 11.23
C LYS A 91 81.21 -2.90 10.31
N ALA A 92 80.26 -1.97 10.23
CA ALA A 92 80.35 -0.55 10.61
C ALA A 92 78.92 0.04 10.55
N ASP A 93 78.19 0.21 11.65
CA ASP A 93 78.24 1.28 12.66
C ASP A 93 77.50 2.60 12.27
N TRP A 94 76.27 2.71 12.78
CA TRP A 94 75.61 3.86 13.41
C TRP A 94 75.95 5.31 12.99
N LYS A 95 74.93 6.06 12.50
CA LYS A 95 74.41 7.29 13.15
C LYS A 95 73.19 7.94 12.45
N ALA A 96 72.33 8.51 13.30
CA ALA A 96 71.27 9.51 13.06
C ALA A 96 69.81 9.04 12.84
N LYS A 97 69.25 8.59 13.97
CA LYS A 97 67.85 8.58 14.43
C LYS A 97 67.11 9.94 14.25
N ARG A 98 65.90 9.94 13.68
CA ARG A 98 64.71 10.67 14.20
C ARG A 98 63.40 10.18 13.55
N CYS A 99 62.39 9.93 14.40
CA CYS A 99 61.07 9.35 14.13
C CYS A 99 60.23 10.00 13.01
N SER A 100 59.47 9.17 12.30
CA SER A 100 58.02 9.35 12.18
C SER A 100 57.35 7.97 12.05
N ASP A 101 56.67 7.54 13.11
CA ASP A 101 55.67 6.47 13.01
C ASP A 101 54.60 6.92 12.00
N LYS A 102 54.44 6.17 10.91
CA LYS A 102 53.21 6.21 10.13
C LYS A 102 52.35 5.04 10.59
N PHE A 103 51.31 5.40 11.34
CA PHE A 103 50.11 4.59 11.51
C PHE A 103 49.63 4.08 10.16
N GLU A 104 49.35 2.77 10.07
CA GLU A 104 48.44 2.24 9.06
C GLU A 104 47.05 2.88 9.27
N GLU A 105 46.49 3.45 8.20
CA GLU A 105 45.15 4.03 8.17
C GLU A 105 44.05 2.98 8.41
N PRO A 106 43.05 3.25 9.25
CA PRO A 106 41.86 2.41 9.43
C PRO A 106 40.74 2.67 8.39
N GLU A 107 40.97 3.50 7.36
CA GLU A 107 39.91 3.97 6.45
C GLU A 107 39.40 2.90 5.46
N SER A 108 40.19 1.88 5.13
CA SER A 108 39.78 0.82 4.19
C SER A 108 38.79 -0.19 4.79
N GLN A 109 38.80 -0.38 6.11
CA GLN A 109 37.90 -1.31 6.80
C GLN A 109 36.50 -0.71 7.00
N HIS A 110 36.42 0.60 7.26
CA HIS A 110 35.14 1.29 7.40
C HIS A 110 34.38 1.31 6.08
N SER A 111 35.04 1.61 4.94
CA SER A 111 34.37 1.62 3.63
C SER A 111 33.84 0.23 3.22
N ALA A 112 34.62 -0.84 3.44
CA ALA A 112 34.19 -2.22 3.17
C ALA A 112 33.02 -2.66 4.06
N PHE A 113 33.00 -2.23 5.33
CA PHE A 113 31.89 -2.47 6.25
C PHE A 113 30.61 -1.72 5.81
N TRP A 114 30.72 -0.45 5.41
CA TRP A 114 29.59 0.32 4.87
C TRP A 114 29.06 -0.25 3.56
N GLU A 115 29.93 -0.72 2.67
CA GLU A 115 29.51 -1.40 1.45
C GLU A 115 28.77 -2.71 1.76
N THR A 116 29.26 -3.50 2.71
CA THR A 116 28.60 -4.72 3.18
C THR A 116 27.25 -4.42 3.85
N ILE A 117 27.15 -3.36 4.65
CA ILE A 117 25.87 -2.90 5.22
C ILE A 117 24.91 -2.42 4.12
N SER A 118 25.41 -1.69 3.13
CA SER A 118 24.57 -1.14 2.05
C SER A 118 23.99 -2.25 1.15
N THR A 119 24.77 -3.30 0.89
CA THR A 119 24.34 -4.47 0.14
C THR A 119 23.34 -5.29 0.94
N HIS A 120 23.58 -5.49 2.24
CA HIS A 120 22.62 -6.14 3.13
C HIS A 120 21.31 -5.35 3.24
N ASN A 121 21.35 -4.02 3.34
CA ASN A 121 20.17 -3.16 3.36
C ASN A 121 19.35 -3.27 2.07
N LYS A 122 20.00 -3.27 0.90
CA LYS A 122 19.30 -3.51 -0.39
C LYS A 122 18.65 -4.89 -0.43
N SER A 123 19.34 -5.93 0.07
CA SER A 123 18.78 -7.28 0.15
C SER A 123 17.57 -7.34 1.06
N LEU A 124 17.60 -6.66 2.23
CA LEU A 124 16.47 -6.56 3.15
C LEU A 124 15.30 -5.78 2.54
N GLN A 125 15.55 -4.66 1.87
CA GLN A 125 14.52 -3.90 1.16
C GLN A 125 13.84 -4.74 0.08
N ASN A 126 14.62 -5.50 -0.70
CA ASN A 126 14.10 -6.41 -1.71
C ASN A 126 13.25 -7.51 -1.08
N TYR A 127 13.67 -8.05 0.07
CA TYR A 127 12.89 -9.03 0.82
C TYR A 127 11.55 -8.45 1.30
N PHE A 128 11.55 -7.26 1.90
CA PHE A 128 10.33 -6.58 2.34
C PHE A 128 9.39 -6.25 1.19
N ALA A 129 9.92 -5.79 0.06
CA ALA A 129 9.13 -5.52 -1.13
C ALA A 129 8.49 -6.80 -1.71
N ARG A 130 9.25 -7.91 -1.76
CA ARG A 130 8.76 -9.20 -2.26
C ARG A 130 7.66 -9.79 -1.38
N ASN A 131 7.80 -9.67 -0.07
CA ASN A 131 6.89 -10.27 0.91
C ASN A 131 5.82 -9.30 1.43
N PHE A 132 5.60 -8.15 0.78
CA PHE A 132 4.76 -7.06 1.29
C PHE A 132 3.36 -7.51 1.74
N TYR A 133 2.63 -8.26 0.89
CA TYR A 133 1.28 -8.72 1.23
C TYR A 133 1.26 -9.77 2.35
N ASN A 134 2.29 -10.62 2.42
CA ASN A 134 2.43 -11.60 3.49
C ASN A 134 2.75 -10.92 4.83
N MET A 135 3.57 -9.86 4.83
CA MET A 135 3.83 -9.05 6.04
C MET A 135 2.55 -8.35 6.52
N ARG A 136 1.72 -7.84 5.60
CA ARG A 136 0.42 -7.26 5.94
C ARG A 136 -0.55 -8.28 6.52
N LEU A 137 -0.62 -9.48 5.93
CA LEU A 137 -1.43 -10.58 6.47
C LEU A 137 -0.93 -11.03 7.86
N LEU A 138 0.39 -11.09 8.05
CA LEU A 138 1.00 -11.38 9.34
C LEU A 138 0.65 -10.29 10.38
N ALA A 139 0.71 -9.02 10.00
CA ALA A 139 0.30 -7.91 10.87
C ALA A 139 -1.15 -8.08 11.33
N LEU A 140 -2.05 -8.43 10.42
CA LEU A 140 -3.46 -8.69 10.71
C LEU A 140 -3.62 -9.86 11.68
N PHE A 141 -2.92 -10.97 11.48
CA PHE A 141 -2.97 -12.13 12.38
C PHE A 141 -2.46 -11.79 13.79
N VAL A 142 -1.36 -11.03 13.88
CA VAL A 142 -0.84 -10.55 15.17
C VAL A 142 -1.83 -9.60 15.84
N ALA A 143 -2.50 -8.71 15.09
CA ALA A 143 -3.55 -7.86 15.63
C ALA A 143 -4.71 -8.67 16.24
N PHE A 144 -5.14 -9.76 15.58
CA PHE A 144 -6.13 -10.67 16.14
C PHE A 144 -5.66 -11.32 17.45
N ALA A 145 -4.41 -11.78 17.52
CA ALA A 145 -3.85 -12.39 18.73
C ALA A 145 -3.79 -11.39 19.89
N ILE A 146 -3.33 -10.15 19.65
CA ILE A 146 -3.31 -9.08 20.66
C ILE A 146 -4.73 -8.81 21.15
N ASN A 147 -5.68 -8.61 20.23
CA ASN A 147 -7.06 -8.30 20.60
C ASN A 147 -7.79 -9.45 21.29
N PHE A 148 -7.42 -10.69 21.01
CA PHE A 148 -7.93 -11.83 21.75
C PHE A 148 -7.46 -11.81 23.21
N ILE A 149 -6.18 -11.48 23.46
CA ILE A 149 -5.65 -11.32 24.83
C ILE A 149 -6.31 -10.11 25.53
N LEU A 150 -6.58 -9.02 24.80
CA LEU A 150 -7.24 -7.83 25.34
C LEU A 150 -8.64 -8.12 25.93
N LEU A 151 -9.31 -9.21 25.53
CA LEU A 151 -10.63 -9.59 26.09
C LEU A 151 -10.57 -10.00 27.56
N PHE A 152 -9.39 -10.34 28.09
CA PHE A 152 -9.19 -10.77 29.48
C PHE A 152 -8.87 -9.61 30.43
N TYR A 153 -8.93 -8.36 29.96
CA TYR A 153 -8.82 -7.20 30.85
C TYR A 153 -10.03 -7.08 31.76
N LYS A 154 -9.76 -6.89 33.05
CA LYS A 154 -10.76 -6.59 34.06
C LYS A 154 -10.44 -5.29 34.75
N VAL A 155 -11.49 -4.52 35.02
CA VAL A 155 -11.38 -3.30 35.82
C VAL A 155 -11.20 -3.71 37.28
N ALA A 156 -10.07 -3.35 37.88
CA ALA A 156 -9.83 -3.48 39.30
C ALA A 156 -9.83 -2.10 39.95
N SER A 157 -10.56 -1.95 41.07
CA SER A 157 -10.50 -0.77 41.92
C SER A 157 -9.47 -1.01 43.02
N LEU A 158 -8.50 -0.11 43.18
CA LEU A 158 -7.61 -0.15 44.34
C LEU A 158 -8.39 0.34 45.58
N PRO A 159 -8.52 -0.43 46.66
CA PRO A 159 -8.98 0.12 47.93
C PRO A 159 -7.91 1.08 48.45
N ALA A 160 -8.33 2.25 48.92
CA ALA A 160 -7.48 3.26 49.54
C ALA A 160 -6.96 2.81 50.92
N SER A 161 -6.22 1.70 51.00
CA SER A 161 -5.42 1.32 52.17
C SER A 161 -4.49 0.16 51.82
N GLN A 162 -3.29 0.46 51.34
CA GLN A 162 -2.04 -0.28 51.62
C GLN A 162 -0.89 0.38 50.85
N LYS A 163 -0.37 1.48 51.42
CA LYS A 163 1.03 1.84 51.21
C LYS A 163 1.84 0.96 52.15
N GLU A 164 2.58 -0.02 51.63
CA GLU A 164 3.93 -0.36 52.09
C GLU A 164 4.65 -1.33 51.12
N GLU A 165 5.76 -0.80 50.57
CA GLU A 165 7.01 -1.43 50.10
C GLU A 165 7.04 -2.39 48.88
N GLY A 166 7.64 -1.92 47.76
CA GLY A 166 8.06 -2.81 46.67
C GLY A 166 8.51 -2.26 45.30
N VAL A 167 9.29 -1.17 45.23
CA VAL A 167 10.30 -0.83 44.18
C VAL A 167 9.95 -0.81 42.66
N VAL A 168 9.73 0.43 42.16
CA VAL A 168 10.32 1.15 40.98
C VAL A 168 10.10 0.66 39.53
N THR A 169 9.37 1.46 38.73
CA THR A 169 9.93 2.31 37.62
C THR A 169 8.95 3.43 37.22
N SER A 170 9.49 4.65 37.03
CA SER A 170 8.88 5.97 36.76
C SER A 170 8.47 6.16 35.28
N ASP A 171 7.67 7.13 34.81
CA ASP A 171 7.65 8.59 34.99
C ASP A 171 6.32 9.15 34.38
N SER A 172 5.52 9.96 35.09
CA SER A 172 5.53 11.44 35.19
C SER A 172 4.60 12.19 34.21
N SER A 173 3.57 12.85 34.75
CA SER A 173 3.01 14.08 34.18
C SER A 173 2.60 15.05 35.31
N GLU A 174 3.36 16.13 35.45
CA GLU A 174 3.03 17.27 36.31
C GLU A 174 1.95 18.15 35.65
N GLY A 175 0.98 18.63 36.45
CA GLY A 175 0.00 19.64 36.09
C GLY A 175 -0.60 20.27 37.34
N LEU A 176 -0.50 21.60 37.42
CA LEU A 176 -0.76 22.49 38.55
C LEU A 176 -2.18 22.47 39.16
N ASP A 177 -2.21 22.85 40.44
CA ASP A 177 -3.34 23.12 41.35
C ASP A 177 -4.53 23.93 40.80
N SER A 178 -5.75 23.48 41.16
CA SER A 178 -6.78 24.35 41.78
C SER A 178 -7.75 23.51 42.61
N ALA A 179 -8.04 23.99 43.81
CA ALA A 179 -8.81 23.36 44.88
C ALA A 179 -10.32 23.20 44.60
N ASP A 180 -10.92 22.30 45.39
CA ASP A 180 -12.35 22.07 45.67
C ASP A 180 -13.14 21.24 44.65
N ASP A 181 -13.18 19.91 44.85
CA ASP A 181 -14.36 19.18 45.36
C ASP A 181 -14.00 17.69 45.58
N ASP A 182 -14.35 17.17 46.76
CA ASP A 182 -14.18 15.76 47.16
C ASP A 182 -15.11 14.86 46.31
N ASP A 183 -14.59 14.30 45.23
CA ASP A 183 -15.09 13.03 44.69
C ASP A 183 -13.94 12.03 44.65
N PHE A 184 -14.18 10.88 45.27
CA PHE A 184 -13.24 9.77 45.42
C PHE A 184 -12.91 9.17 44.04
N GLU A 185 -12.01 9.80 43.28
CA GLU A 185 -11.54 9.28 41.99
C GLU A 185 -10.55 8.15 42.25
N GLY A 186 -11.07 6.97 42.60
CA GLY A 186 -10.29 5.75 42.63
C GLY A 186 -9.65 5.54 41.26
N THR A 187 -8.31 5.54 41.19
CA THR A 187 -7.61 5.22 39.95
C THR A 187 -7.92 3.78 39.56
N TYR A 188 -8.82 3.60 38.60
CA TYR A 188 -9.12 2.30 38.01
C TYR A 188 -7.94 1.87 37.15
N TYR A 189 -7.35 0.72 37.47
CA TYR A 189 -6.32 0.13 36.64
C TYR A 189 -6.84 -1.16 36.01
N PHE A 190 -6.45 -1.38 34.76
CA PHE A 190 -6.83 -2.56 34.01
C PHE A 190 -5.86 -3.69 34.36
N VAL A 191 -6.36 -4.72 35.05
CA VAL A 191 -5.57 -5.91 35.39
C VAL A 191 -5.93 -7.01 34.42
N LEU A 192 -4.89 -7.64 33.85
CA LEU A 192 -5.07 -8.83 33.05
C LEU A 192 -5.29 -10.01 34.01
N GLU A 193 -6.52 -10.52 34.08
CA GLU A 193 -6.88 -11.59 35.02
C GLU A 193 -6.54 -12.95 34.40
N GLU A 194 -5.46 -13.60 34.84
CA GLU A 194 -5.22 -14.99 34.44
C GLU A 194 -4.37 -15.82 35.41
N SER A 195 -4.64 -17.12 35.44
CA SER A 195 -3.96 -18.12 36.28
C SER A 195 -2.61 -18.59 35.72
N SER A 196 -2.26 -18.21 34.50
CA SER A 196 -1.16 -18.79 33.72
C SER A 196 0.16 -18.01 33.79
N GLY A 197 0.14 -16.72 34.16
CA GLY A 197 1.32 -15.85 34.29
C GLY A 197 2.03 -15.45 32.97
N TYR A 198 1.71 -16.07 31.83
CA TYR A 198 2.40 -15.83 30.55
C TYR A 198 1.77 -14.71 29.69
N MET A 199 0.53 -14.29 29.96
CA MET A 199 -0.21 -13.40 29.06
C MET A 199 0.34 -11.98 29.00
N GLU A 200 0.78 -11.41 30.11
CA GLU A 200 1.29 -10.04 30.17
C GLU A 200 2.62 -9.88 29.38
N PRO A 201 3.64 -10.74 29.59
CA PRO A 201 4.84 -10.71 28.75
C PRO A 201 4.55 -11.03 27.27
N SER A 202 3.59 -11.92 27.01
CA SER A 202 3.20 -12.27 25.64
C SER A 202 2.54 -11.09 24.92
N LEU A 203 1.70 -10.31 25.61
CA LEU A 203 1.07 -9.11 25.07
C LEU A 203 2.14 -8.07 24.69
N LEU A 204 3.10 -7.81 25.58
CA LEU A 204 4.19 -6.87 25.32
C LEU A 204 5.04 -7.31 24.11
N PHE A 205 5.39 -8.60 24.04
CA PHE A 205 6.15 -9.15 22.92
C PHE A 205 5.38 -8.99 21.60
N LEU A 206 4.09 -9.34 21.59
CA LEU A 206 3.24 -9.20 20.41
C LEU A 206 3.05 -7.74 19.99
N ALA A 207 2.89 -6.82 20.95
CA ALA A 207 2.77 -5.39 20.69
C ALA A 207 4.04 -4.83 20.01
N VAL A 208 5.22 -5.13 20.55
CA VAL A 208 6.51 -4.75 19.94
C VAL A 208 6.66 -5.38 18.55
N ALA A 209 6.35 -6.68 18.41
CA ALA A 209 6.40 -7.36 17.13
C ALA A 209 5.45 -6.71 16.10
N HIS A 210 4.24 -6.33 16.51
CA HIS A 210 3.26 -5.67 15.65
C HIS A 210 3.76 -4.33 15.14
N THR A 211 4.36 -3.50 15.99
CA THR A 211 4.94 -2.21 15.60
C THR A 211 6.11 -2.39 14.63
N ILE A 212 6.97 -3.40 14.85
CA ILE A 212 8.08 -3.71 13.94
C ILE A 212 7.54 -4.14 12.56
N ILE A 213 6.56 -5.05 12.52
CA ILE A 213 5.95 -5.50 11.26
C ILE A 213 5.30 -4.32 10.52
N SER A 214 4.60 -3.43 11.24
CA SER A 214 3.98 -2.23 10.68
C SER A 214 5.00 -1.28 10.07
N PHE A 215 6.13 -1.08 10.75
CA PHE A 215 7.26 -0.29 10.23
C PHE A 215 7.88 -0.93 8.97
N CYS A 216 8.08 -2.25 8.96
CA CYS A 216 8.53 -2.99 7.78
C CYS A 216 7.57 -2.85 6.60
N CYS A 217 6.26 -2.78 6.86
CA CYS A 217 5.26 -2.56 5.81
C CYS A 217 5.42 -1.18 5.14
N ILE A 218 5.72 -0.11 5.90
CA ILE A 218 6.00 1.21 5.34
C ILE A 218 7.22 1.17 4.41
N ILE A 219 8.31 0.52 4.84
CA ILE A 219 9.51 0.37 4.01
C ILE A 219 9.18 -0.42 2.74
N GLY A 220 8.46 -1.54 2.86
CA GLY A 220 8.00 -2.34 1.72
C GLY A 220 7.15 -1.54 0.74
N TYR A 221 6.25 -0.68 1.24
CA TYR A 221 5.42 0.20 0.41
C TYR A 221 6.26 1.23 -0.36
N ASN A 222 7.23 1.84 0.33
CA ASN A 222 8.15 2.82 -0.26
C ASN A 222 9.03 2.23 -1.37
N CYS A 223 9.40 0.95 -1.27
CA CYS A 223 10.19 0.28 -2.31
C CYS A 223 9.33 -0.24 -3.48
N LEU A 224 8.10 -0.69 -3.21
CA LEU A 224 7.26 -1.36 -4.21
C LEU A 224 6.29 -0.42 -4.95
N LYS A 225 5.53 0.40 -4.21
CA LYS A 225 4.38 1.15 -4.75
C LYS A 225 4.71 2.61 -5.03
N VAL A 226 5.50 3.25 -4.18
CA VAL A 226 5.87 4.67 -4.35
C VAL A 226 6.52 4.95 -5.72
N PRO A 227 7.49 4.16 -6.22
CA PRO A 227 8.07 4.42 -7.54
C PRO A 227 7.04 4.42 -8.67
N LEU A 228 6.02 3.56 -8.59
CA LEU A 228 4.93 3.50 -9.56
C LEU A 228 4.02 4.73 -9.49
N VAL A 229 3.69 5.21 -8.28
CA VAL A 229 2.89 6.43 -8.07
C VAL A 229 3.65 7.65 -8.63
N ILE A 230 4.95 7.77 -8.31
CA ILE A 230 5.80 8.83 -8.83
C ILE A 230 5.92 8.74 -10.36
N PHE A 231 6.10 7.53 -10.91
CA PHE A 231 6.14 7.33 -12.37
C PHE A 231 4.86 7.79 -13.06
N LYS A 232 3.68 7.45 -12.52
CA LYS A 232 2.39 7.92 -13.06
C LYS A 232 2.31 9.45 -13.03
N ARG A 233 2.72 10.06 -11.92
CA ARG A 233 2.72 11.52 -11.76
C ARG A 233 3.67 12.22 -12.72
N GLU A 234 4.93 11.78 -12.82
CA GLU A 234 5.91 12.35 -13.76
C GLU A 234 5.45 12.19 -15.21
N LYS A 235 4.85 11.04 -15.56
CA LYS A 235 4.26 10.78 -16.88
C LYS A 235 3.14 11.76 -17.21
N GLU A 236 2.25 12.06 -16.26
CA GLU A 236 1.18 13.05 -16.44
C GLU A 236 1.76 14.46 -16.63
N VAL A 237 2.71 14.87 -15.80
CA VAL A 237 3.34 16.20 -15.86
C VAL A 237 4.09 16.39 -17.17
N ALA A 238 4.88 15.39 -17.59
CA ALA A 238 5.61 15.41 -18.86
C ALA A 238 4.66 15.59 -20.06
N ARG A 239 3.53 14.85 -20.06
CA ARG A 239 2.53 14.93 -21.14
C ARG A 239 1.81 16.27 -21.18
N LYS A 240 1.38 16.79 -20.04
CA LYS A 240 0.71 18.09 -19.94
C LYS A 240 1.64 19.23 -20.37
N LEU A 241 2.93 19.10 -20.09
CA LEU A 241 3.94 20.08 -20.51
C LEU A 241 4.21 20.02 -22.03
N GLU A 242 4.36 18.82 -22.60
CA GLU A 242 4.68 18.63 -24.02
C GLU A 242 3.48 18.85 -24.96
N PHE A 243 2.34 18.25 -24.65
CA PHE A 243 1.18 18.24 -25.56
C PHE A 243 0.17 19.35 -25.27
N ASP A 244 -0.21 19.54 -24.00
CA ASP A 244 -1.24 20.51 -23.62
C ASP A 244 -0.68 21.93 -23.45
N GLY A 245 0.64 22.08 -23.35
CA GLY A 245 1.30 23.36 -23.11
C GLY A 245 0.96 23.95 -21.75
N LEU A 246 0.50 23.14 -20.79
CA LEU A 246 0.23 23.57 -19.42
C LEU A 246 1.54 24.08 -18.80
N TYR A 247 1.49 25.17 -18.04
CA TYR A 247 2.62 25.92 -17.49
C TYR A 247 3.39 26.82 -18.49
N VAL A 248 3.36 26.52 -19.79
CA VAL A 248 4.00 27.33 -20.84
C VAL A 248 3.02 28.35 -21.43
N THR A 249 1.86 27.87 -21.91
CA THR A 249 0.85 28.66 -22.60
C THR A 249 -0.29 29.08 -21.67
N VAL A 250 -0.70 28.17 -20.78
CA VAL A 250 -1.84 28.32 -19.86
C VAL A 250 -1.37 28.01 -18.44
N GLN A 251 -1.76 28.84 -17.48
CA GLN A 251 -1.53 28.55 -16.06
C GLN A 251 -2.63 27.64 -15.51
N PRO A 252 -2.30 26.70 -14.59
CA PRO A 252 -3.32 25.87 -13.96
C PRO A 252 -4.32 26.76 -13.17
N PRO A 253 -5.60 26.39 -13.13
CA PRO A 253 -6.59 27.10 -12.32
C PRO A 253 -6.22 27.03 -10.84
N GLU A 254 -6.59 28.06 -10.07
CA GLU A 254 -6.21 28.15 -8.65
C GLU A 254 -6.78 27.02 -7.78
N GLU A 255 -7.86 26.39 -8.23
CA GLU A 255 -8.52 25.27 -7.57
C GLU A 255 -7.75 23.94 -7.69
N ASP A 256 -6.87 23.79 -8.70
CA ASP A 256 -6.09 22.56 -8.91
C ASP A 256 -4.80 22.57 -8.07
N ILE A 257 -4.92 22.22 -6.80
CA ILE A 257 -3.80 22.09 -5.84
C ILE A 257 -2.73 21.12 -6.37
N LYS A 258 -3.16 20.04 -7.06
CA LYS A 258 -2.27 19.03 -7.66
C LYS A 258 -1.37 19.70 -8.70
N GLY A 259 -1.97 20.45 -9.62
CA GLY A 259 -1.28 21.19 -10.68
C GLY A 259 -0.38 22.32 -10.15
N GLN A 260 -0.80 22.99 -9.08
CA GLN A 260 0.04 23.99 -8.42
C GLN A 260 1.29 23.39 -7.79
N TRP A 261 1.17 22.22 -7.14
CA TRP A 261 2.31 21.51 -6.54
C TRP A 261 3.36 21.11 -7.57
N ASP A 262 2.94 20.75 -8.79
CA ASP A 262 3.85 20.37 -9.87
C ASP A 262 4.73 21.53 -10.37
N ARG A 263 4.38 22.79 -10.10
CA ARG A 263 5.25 23.94 -10.45
C ARG A 263 6.63 23.82 -9.80
N LEU A 264 6.71 23.20 -8.63
CA LEU A 264 7.95 22.98 -7.89
C LEU A 264 8.92 22.04 -8.63
N VAL A 265 8.40 21.04 -9.34
CA VAL A 265 9.22 20.00 -9.99
C VAL A 265 9.72 20.40 -11.37
N ILE A 266 9.03 21.30 -12.07
CA ILE A 266 9.38 21.68 -13.46
C ILE A 266 10.76 22.35 -13.53
N ASN A 267 11.06 23.22 -12.56
CA ASN A 267 12.35 23.92 -12.43
C ASN A 267 13.46 22.99 -11.87
N SER A 268 13.12 21.78 -11.40
CA SER A 268 14.11 20.89 -10.79
C SER A 268 15.03 20.28 -11.88
N PRO A 269 16.36 20.28 -11.70
CA PRO A 269 17.28 19.64 -12.65
C PRO A 269 17.13 18.13 -12.72
N SER A 270 16.62 17.50 -11.64
CA SER A 270 16.39 16.05 -11.58
C SER A 270 15.15 15.61 -12.35
N PHE A 271 14.28 16.53 -12.77
CA PHE A 271 13.10 16.20 -13.54
C PHE A 271 13.43 15.99 -15.03
N PRO A 272 13.01 14.88 -15.65
CA PRO A 272 12.34 13.70 -15.07
C PRO A 272 13.33 12.56 -14.75
N SER A 273 13.27 12.00 -13.53
CA SER A 273 14.22 10.95 -13.11
C SER A 273 13.66 9.53 -13.17
N ASN A 274 12.37 9.35 -12.87
CA ASN A 274 11.72 8.04 -12.86
C ASN A 274 10.99 7.74 -14.17
N TYR A 275 10.56 8.78 -14.90
CA TYR A 275 9.96 8.64 -16.22
C TYR A 275 10.97 8.14 -17.26
N TRP A 276 10.47 7.37 -18.24
CA TRP A 276 11.29 6.77 -19.30
C TRP A 276 11.98 7.80 -20.21
N ASP A 277 11.27 8.86 -20.62
CA ASP A 277 11.78 9.88 -21.53
C ASP A 277 12.43 11.02 -20.74
N LYS A 278 13.76 11.03 -20.75
CA LYS A 278 14.60 12.04 -20.07
C LYS A 278 14.76 13.32 -20.88
N PHE A 279 14.28 13.37 -22.11
CA PHE A 279 14.48 14.48 -23.05
C PHE A 279 13.26 15.40 -23.17
N VAL A 280 12.24 15.24 -22.33
CA VAL A 280 11.01 16.06 -22.36
C VAL A 280 11.30 17.57 -22.34
N LYS A 281 12.25 18.04 -21.52
CA LYS A 281 12.61 19.47 -21.45
C LYS A 281 13.12 20.00 -22.80
N ARG A 282 13.87 19.17 -23.54
CA ARG A 282 14.38 19.51 -24.87
C ARG A 282 13.24 19.57 -25.89
N LYS A 283 12.32 18.60 -25.86
CA LYS A 283 11.15 18.58 -26.76
C LYS A 283 10.23 19.77 -26.55
N VAL A 284 10.02 20.16 -25.29
CA VAL A 284 9.24 21.37 -24.94
C VAL A 284 9.91 22.64 -25.45
N MET A 285 11.24 22.73 -25.32
CA MET A 285 12.01 23.85 -25.86
C MET A 285 11.96 23.91 -27.38
N ASP A 286 12.06 22.77 -28.08
CA ASP A 286 11.94 22.69 -29.54
C ASP A 286 10.54 23.09 -30.04
N LYS A 287 9.49 22.66 -29.33
CA LYS A 287 8.09 22.92 -29.73
C LYS A 287 7.60 24.33 -29.42
N TYR A 288 7.97 24.89 -28.27
CA TYR A 288 7.44 26.18 -27.79
C TYR A 288 8.48 27.31 -27.75
N GLY A 289 9.77 27.00 -27.86
CA GLY A 289 10.88 27.95 -27.79
C GLY A 289 10.77 29.07 -28.80
N ASP A 290 10.49 28.72 -30.06
CA ASP A 290 10.38 29.66 -31.17
C ASP A 290 9.18 30.63 -31.00
N PHE A 291 8.09 30.17 -30.39
CA PHE A 291 6.87 30.98 -30.25
C PHE A 291 6.88 31.94 -29.05
N TYR A 292 7.46 31.53 -27.91
CA TYR A 292 7.38 32.27 -26.65
C TYR A 292 8.73 32.80 -26.15
N GLY A 293 9.82 32.52 -26.87
CA GLY A 293 11.19 32.89 -26.54
C GLY A 293 11.92 31.80 -25.76
N CYS A 294 13.04 31.34 -26.32
CA CYS A 294 13.85 30.26 -25.77
C CYS A 294 14.38 30.57 -24.35
N GLU A 295 14.77 31.81 -24.07
CA GLU A 295 15.30 32.22 -22.76
C GLU A 295 14.26 32.07 -21.64
N LYS A 296 13.01 32.51 -21.91
CA LYS A 296 11.91 32.44 -20.94
C LYS A 296 11.52 31.00 -20.62
N ILE A 297 11.51 30.12 -21.63
CA ILE A 297 11.22 28.70 -21.43
C ILE A 297 12.40 27.98 -20.75
N SER A 298 13.64 28.35 -21.08
CA SER A 298 14.83 27.83 -20.40
C SER A 298 14.83 28.14 -18.91
N GLU A 299 14.49 29.38 -18.54
CA GLU A 299 14.36 29.80 -17.15
C GLU A 299 13.23 29.05 -16.42
N LEU A 300 12.06 28.90 -17.07
CA LEU A 300 10.91 28.16 -16.51
C LEU A 300 11.26 26.69 -16.21
N LEU A 301 11.98 26.04 -17.12
CA LEU A 301 12.40 24.64 -17.00
C LEU A 301 13.64 24.44 -16.11
N GLY A 302 14.24 25.52 -15.61
CA GLY A 302 15.47 25.46 -14.82
C GLY A 302 16.66 24.91 -15.61
N LEU A 303 16.70 25.15 -16.92
CA LEU A 303 17.83 24.78 -17.78
C LEU A 303 18.89 25.90 -17.73
N ASP A 304 20.07 25.58 -17.20
CA ASP A 304 21.24 26.47 -17.33
C ASP A 304 21.70 26.47 -18.80
N GLN A 305 21.80 27.66 -19.39
CA GLN A 305 22.26 27.87 -20.78
C GLN A 305 23.60 27.16 -21.06
N ALA A 306 24.49 27.11 -20.06
CA ALA A 306 25.81 26.46 -20.14
C ALA A 306 25.76 24.91 -20.15
N ALA A 307 24.63 24.29 -19.81
CA ALA A 307 24.44 22.84 -19.89
C ALA A 307 23.92 22.38 -21.27
N LEU A 308 23.45 23.31 -22.09
CA LEU A 308 22.99 23.06 -23.46
C LEU A 308 24.14 23.12 -24.49
N ASP A 309 25.25 23.78 -24.16
CA ASP A 309 26.47 23.81 -24.97
C ASP A 309 27.34 22.57 -24.73
N PHE A 310 27.13 21.53 -25.53
CA PHE A 310 28.03 20.38 -25.59
C PHE A 310 29.32 20.72 -26.36
N SER A 311 30.19 21.55 -25.79
CA SER A 311 31.62 21.49 -26.14
C SER A 311 32.26 20.34 -25.36
N SER A 312 33.01 19.49 -26.07
CA SER A 312 33.57 18.23 -25.58
C SER A 312 34.54 18.35 -24.39
N GLU A 313 34.89 19.55 -23.95
CA GLU A 313 35.83 19.80 -22.85
C GLU A 313 35.25 19.55 -21.45
N SER A 314 33.93 19.58 -21.25
CA SER A 314 33.36 19.47 -19.89
C SER A 314 33.22 18.03 -19.38
N LYS A 315 33.36 17.01 -20.24
CA LYS A 315 33.17 15.59 -19.86
C LYS A 315 34.39 14.99 -19.17
N GLU A 316 35.59 15.50 -19.48
CA GLU A 316 36.84 14.96 -18.95
C GLU A 316 37.19 15.57 -17.57
N SER A 317 36.90 16.86 -17.36
CA SER A 317 37.08 17.53 -16.06
C SER A 317 36.15 17.01 -14.96
N ARG A 318 34.91 16.59 -15.30
CA ARG A 318 33.89 16.18 -14.32
C ARG A 318 34.08 14.75 -13.80
N ARG A 319 34.90 13.93 -14.47
CA ARG A 319 35.17 12.53 -14.07
C ARG A 319 36.31 12.38 -13.05
N LEU A 320 37.13 13.41 -12.84
CA LEU A 320 38.35 13.34 -12.03
C LEU A 320 38.29 14.03 -10.65
N LYS A 321 37.11 14.46 -10.20
CA LYS A 321 36.98 15.06 -8.85
C LYS A 321 35.72 14.56 -8.14
N ARG A 322 35.71 13.26 -7.81
CA ARG A 322 34.67 12.66 -6.96
C ARG A 322 35.32 11.75 -5.93
N GLU A 323 36.04 12.37 -5.00
CA GLU A 323 36.45 11.78 -3.73
C GLU A 323 36.37 12.89 -2.67
N ALA A 324 35.92 12.52 -1.46
CA ALA A 324 35.78 13.29 -0.22
C ALA A 324 34.45 14.04 0.07
N SER A 325 33.74 13.43 1.04
CA SER A 325 32.83 14.00 2.04
C SER A 325 31.33 13.94 1.75
N TRP A 326 30.66 12.98 2.40
CA TRP A 326 29.22 12.71 2.37
C TRP A 326 28.34 13.92 2.75
N SER A 327 28.90 14.93 3.41
CA SER A 327 28.24 16.21 3.72
C SER A 327 28.14 17.15 2.51
N ALA A 328 29.04 17.04 1.53
CA ALA A 328 28.94 17.73 0.24
C ALA A 328 27.94 17.03 -0.69
N LEU A 329 27.78 15.70 -0.58
CA LEU A 329 26.80 14.93 -1.34
C LEU A 329 25.36 15.18 -0.87
N LEU A 330 25.10 15.32 0.43
CA LEU A 330 23.77 15.69 0.94
C LEU A 330 23.32 17.10 0.52
N LYS A 331 24.27 18.03 0.31
CA LYS A 331 24.00 19.35 -0.29
C LYS A 331 23.89 19.34 -1.82
N SER A 332 24.28 18.24 -2.47
CA SER A 332 24.14 18.05 -3.94
C SER A 332 22.80 17.43 -4.36
N ILE A 333 21.97 17.02 -3.39
CA ILE A 333 20.64 16.47 -3.67
C ILE A 333 19.67 17.63 -3.95
N ASP A 334 18.90 17.49 -5.02
CA ASP A 334 17.86 18.42 -5.42
C ASP A 334 16.72 18.46 -4.39
N MET A 335 16.83 19.36 -3.41
CA MET A 335 15.88 19.51 -2.32
C MET A 335 14.47 19.83 -2.84
N LYS A 336 14.35 20.60 -3.94
CA LYS A 336 13.06 20.92 -4.56
C LYS A 336 12.37 19.64 -5.05
N TYR A 337 13.12 18.77 -5.73
CA TYR A 337 12.61 17.48 -6.19
C TYR A 337 12.20 16.56 -5.03
N GLN A 338 13.00 16.49 -3.95
CA GLN A 338 12.67 15.66 -2.80
C GLN A 338 11.42 16.16 -2.05
N VAL A 339 11.28 17.47 -1.88
CA VAL A 339 10.06 18.07 -1.29
C VAL A 339 8.84 17.77 -2.15
N TRP A 340 8.95 17.93 -3.47
CA TRP A 340 7.85 17.57 -4.39
C TRP A 340 7.48 16.09 -4.26
N LYS A 341 8.47 15.19 -4.31
CA LYS A 341 8.28 13.74 -4.19
C LYS A 341 7.60 13.38 -2.87
N LEU A 342 8.04 13.97 -1.76
CA LEU A 342 7.46 13.75 -0.44
C LEU A 342 6.00 14.22 -0.39
N GLY A 343 5.69 15.38 -0.98
CA GLY A 343 4.30 15.85 -1.12
C GLY A 343 3.44 14.87 -1.90
N VAL A 344 3.93 14.34 -3.02
CA VAL A 344 3.18 13.32 -3.80
C VAL A 344 2.93 12.06 -2.98
N VAL A 345 3.92 11.59 -2.20
CA VAL A 345 3.76 10.42 -1.32
C VAL A 345 2.73 10.68 -0.21
N PHE A 346 2.75 11.86 0.41
CA PHE A 346 1.76 12.21 1.44
C PHE A 346 0.35 12.44 0.90
N THR A 347 0.18 12.78 -0.38
CA THR A 347 -1.16 12.86 -1.00
C THR A 347 -1.74 11.50 -1.39
N ASP A 348 -0.96 10.42 -1.33
CA ASP A 348 -1.44 9.09 -1.67
C ASP A 348 -2.24 8.47 -0.51
N ASN A 349 -3.53 8.21 -0.76
CA ASN A 349 -4.46 7.65 0.24
C ASN A 349 -3.97 6.33 0.83
N SER A 350 -3.31 5.49 0.02
CA SER A 350 -2.79 4.20 0.48
C SER A 350 -1.60 4.35 1.43
N PHE A 351 -0.71 5.31 1.18
CA PHE A 351 0.37 5.66 2.09
C PHE A 351 -0.15 6.27 3.39
N LEU A 352 -1.09 7.22 3.31
CA LEU A 352 -1.71 7.84 4.49
C LEU A 352 -2.37 6.81 5.40
N TYR A 353 -3.08 5.84 4.81
CA TYR A 353 -3.66 4.73 5.55
C TYR A 353 -2.61 3.92 6.31
N LEU A 354 -1.48 3.61 5.68
CA LEU A 354 -0.40 2.85 6.29
C LEU A 354 0.38 3.66 7.35
N ALA A 355 0.52 4.98 7.15
CA ALA A 355 1.10 5.88 8.12
C ALA A 355 0.21 6.00 9.37
N TRP A 356 -1.11 6.12 9.18
CA TRP A 356 -2.09 6.09 10.26
C TRP A 356 -2.05 4.76 11.03
N TYR A 357 -1.97 3.64 10.31
CA TYR A 357 -1.83 2.31 10.89
C TYR A 357 -0.59 2.21 11.79
N MET A 358 0.57 2.72 11.33
CA MET A 358 1.78 2.79 12.15
C MET A 358 1.65 3.73 13.34
N ALA A 359 1.01 4.89 13.17
CA ALA A 359 0.77 5.82 14.28
C ALA A 359 -0.08 5.17 15.39
N MET A 360 -1.13 4.43 15.01
CA MET A 360 -1.92 3.64 15.95
C MET A 360 -1.11 2.54 16.62
N SER A 361 -0.15 1.92 15.92
CA SER A 361 0.75 0.92 16.53
C SER A 361 1.69 1.53 17.57
N VAL A 362 2.11 2.79 17.39
CA VAL A 362 2.90 3.51 18.41
C VAL A 362 2.01 3.92 19.58
N LEU A 363 0.80 4.40 19.31
CA LEU A 363 -0.19 4.72 20.34
C LEU A 363 -0.60 3.50 21.18
N GLY A 364 -0.57 2.31 20.58
CA GLY A 364 -0.78 1.03 21.25
C GLY A 364 0.16 0.77 22.43
N HIS A 365 1.38 1.32 22.42
CA HIS A 365 2.30 1.20 23.56
C HIS A 365 1.93 2.08 24.75
N TYR A 366 1.22 3.19 24.53
CA TYR A 366 0.69 4.02 25.62
C TYR A 366 -0.58 3.40 26.21
N ASN A 367 -1.47 2.91 25.35
CA ASN A 367 -2.68 2.21 25.77
C ASN A 367 -2.97 1.05 24.82
N ASN A 368 -3.00 -0.17 25.37
CA ASN A 368 -3.18 -1.40 24.62
C ASN A 368 -4.50 -1.43 23.82
N PHE A 369 -5.54 -0.68 24.21
CA PHE A 369 -6.81 -0.63 23.48
C PHE A 369 -6.69 -0.03 22.07
N PHE A 370 -5.66 0.77 21.76
CA PHE A 370 -5.45 1.26 20.39
C PHE A 370 -5.12 0.12 19.40
N PHE A 371 -4.70 -1.05 19.87
CA PHE A 371 -4.57 -2.24 19.02
C PHE A 371 -5.92 -2.72 18.47
N ALA A 372 -7.06 -2.36 19.07
CA ALA A 372 -8.39 -2.66 18.54
C ALA A 372 -8.68 -1.95 17.22
N ALA A 373 -8.18 -0.72 17.04
CA ALA A 373 -8.35 0.01 15.78
C ALA A 373 -7.69 -0.71 14.59
N HIS A 374 -6.64 -1.51 14.82
CA HIS A 374 -5.96 -2.26 13.76
C HIS A 374 -6.81 -3.39 13.19
N LEU A 375 -7.80 -3.90 13.93
CA LEU A 375 -8.75 -4.89 13.42
C LEU A 375 -9.58 -4.34 12.25
N LEU A 376 -9.78 -3.01 12.17
CA LEU A 376 -10.48 -2.40 11.03
C LEU A 376 -9.77 -2.65 9.70
N ASP A 377 -8.47 -3.00 9.69
CA ASP A 377 -7.76 -3.38 8.47
C ASP A 377 -8.37 -4.60 7.78
N ILE A 378 -9.11 -5.44 8.50
CA ILE A 378 -9.84 -6.57 7.89
C ILE A 378 -10.81 -6.10 6.79
N ALA A 379 -11.50 -4.98 7.03
CA ALA A 379 -12.49 -4.44 6.09
C ALA A 379 -11.82 -3.94 4.79
N MET A 380 -10.61 -3.40 4.90
CA MET A 380 -9.82 -2.91 3.77
C MET A 380 -8.96 -3.99 3.10
N GLY A 381 -8.67 -5.09 3.81
CA GLY A 381 -7.86 -6.21 3.32
C GLY A 381 -8.61 -7.05 2.29
N PHE A 382 -9.85 -7.44 2.59
CA PHE A 382 -10.62 -8.34 1.72
C PHE A 382 -11.37 -7.60 0.60
N LYS A 383 -11.35 -8.15 -0.62
CA LYS A 383 -12.03 -7.54 -1.79
C LYS A 383 -13.54 -7.42 -1.59
N THR A 384 -14.16 -8.44 -1.00
CA THR A 384 -15.62 -8.47 -0.72
C THR A 384 -16.02 -7.39 0.29
N LEU A 385 -15.33 -7.30 1.43
CA LEU A 385 -15.59 -6.28 2.45
C LEU A 385 -15.33 -4.85 1.95
N ARG A 386 -14.30 -4.65 1.12
CA ARG A 386 -14.05 -3.36 0.48
C ARG A 386 -15.20 -2.93 -0.41
N THR A 387 -15.84 -3.87 -1.11
CA THR A 387 -17.02 -3.58 -1.95
C THR A 387 -18.19 -3.13 -1.08
N ILE A 388 -18.39 -3.77 0.08
CA ILE A 388 -19.39 -3.36 1.08
C ILE A 388 -19.11 -1.94 1.57
N LEU A 389 -17.87 -1.62 1.96
CA LEU A 389 -17.53 -0.26 2.38
C LEU A 389 -17.74 0.77 1.25
N THR A 390 -17.38 0.39 0.02
CA THR A 390 -17.53 1.24 -1.17
C THR A 390 -19.00 1.54 -1.47
N SER A 391 -19.91 0.59 -1.22
CA SER A 391 -21.35 0.82 -1.41
C SER A 391 -21.88 1.98 -0.54
N VAL A 392 -21.43 2.06 0.71
CA VAL A 392 -21.85 3.13 1.63
C VAL A 392 -21.19 4.46 1.26
N THR A 393 -19.94 4.44 0.80
CA THR A 393 -19.21 5.67 0.43
C THR A 393 -19.55 6.19 -0.96
N HIS A 394 -20.07 5.36 -1.87
CA HIS A 394 -20.46 5.75 -3.23
C HIS A 394 -21.47 6.90 -3.22
N ASN A 395 -22.53 6.76 -2.44
CA ASN A 395 -23.58 7.77 -2.26
C ASN A 395 -23.35 8.64 -1.00
N GLY A 396 -22.10 8.72 -0.50
CA GLY A 396 -21.78 9.37 0.77
C GLY A 396 -22.19 10.84 0.85
N LYS A 397 -22.08 11.60 -0.27
CA LYS A 397 -22.56 12.99 -0.32
C LYS A 397 -24.07 13.08 -0.12
N GLN A 398 -24.84 12.21 -0.75
CA GLN A 398 -26.30 12.17 -0.61
C GLN A 398 -26.69 11.72 0.80
N LEU A 399 -26.00 10.72 1.34
CA LEU A 399 -26.20 10.25 2.72
C LEU A 399 -25.96 11.38 3.73
N ALA A 400 -24.86 12.12 3.61
CA ALA A 400 -24.56 13.24 4.49
C ALA A 400 -25.60 14.36 4.41
N LEU A 401 -26.07 14.70 3.19
CA LEU A 401 -27.15 15.67 2.99
C LEU A 401 -28.47 15.19 3.62
N THR A 402 -28.77 13.90 3.53
CA THR A 402 -29.98 13.28 4.10
C THR A 402 -29.95 13.28 5.63
N VAL A 403 -28.79 12.96 6.24
CA VAL A 403 -28.57 13.09 7.69
C VAL A 403 -28.67 14.55 8.14
N GLY A 404 -28.18 15.50 7.32
CA GLY A 404 -28.36 16.92 7.56
C GLY A 404 -29.83 17.35 7.56
N LEU A 405 -30.63 16.85 6.60
CA LEU A 405 -32.07 17.08 6.56
C LEU A 405 -32.77 16.50 7.81
N LEU A 406 -32.40 15.29 8.23
CA LEU A 406 -32.90 14.66 9.46
C LEU A 406 -32.63 15.54 10.69
N ALA A 407 -31.40 16.05 10.85
CA ALA A 407 -31.05 16.94 11.96
C ALA A 407 -31.89 18.23 11.95
N VAL A 408 -32.12 18.84 10.78
CA VAL A 408 -32.96 20.04 10.64
C VAL A 408 -34.42 19.76 10.99
N VAL A 409 -34.99 18.64 10.51
CA VAL A 409 -36.37 18.26 10.83
C VAL A 409 -36.55 18.02 12.33
N VAL A 410 -35.63 17.29 12.96
CA VAL A 410 -35.65 17.04 14.40
C VAL A 410 -35.50 18.34 15.19
N TYR A 411 -34.66 19.27 14.73
CA TYR A 411 -34.52 20.59 15.34
C TYR A 411 -35.83 21.38 15.31
N LEU A 412 -36.57 21.38 14.19
CA LEU A 412 -37.88 22.04 14.09
C LEU A 412 -38.88 21.45 15.10
N TYR A 413 -38.95 20.12 15.22
CA TYR A 413 -39.78 19.46 16.24
C TYR A 413 -39.34 19.81 17.66
N THR A 414 -38.03 19.96 17.90
CA THR A 414 -37.49 20.36 19.20
C THR A 414 -37.94 21.78 19.57
N VAL A 415 -37.90 22.74 18.64
CA VAL A 415 -38.34 24.12 18.92
C VAL A 415 -39.83 24.17 19.25
N VAL A 416 -40.65 23.37 18.57
CA VAL A 416 -42.08 23.25 18.89
C VAL A 416 -42.27 22.64 20.28
N ALA A 417 -41.59 21.53 20.58
CA ALA A 417 -41.64 20.89 21.89
C ALA A 417 -41.17 21.81 23.03
N PHE A 418 -40.09 22.55 22.82
CA PHE A 418 -39.51 23.46 23.82
C PHE A 418 -40.45 24.62 24.17
N ASN A 419 -41.16 25.17 23.19
CA ASN A 419 -42.06 26.31 23.42
C ASN A 419 -43.44 25.89 23.93
N PHE A 420 -44.00 24.78 23.43
CA PHE A 420 -45.40 24.41 23.70
C PHE A 420 -45.55 23.20 24.62
N PHE A 421 -44.64 22.22 24.54
CA PHE A 421 -44.78 20.94 25.23
C PHE A 421 -43.76 20.71 26.36
N ARG A 422 -43.07 21.77 26.81
CA ARG A 422 -42.00 21.69 27.82
C ARG A 422 -42.38 20.90 29.07
N LYS A 423 -43.63 21.01 29.52
CA LYS A 423 -44.14 20.35 30.73
C LYS A 423 -44.16 18.81 30.65
N PHE A 424 -44.25 18.24 29.45
CA PHE A 424 -44.33 16.80 29.25
C PHE A 424 -42.96 16.11 29.27
N TYR A 425 -41.87 16.89 29.20
CA TYR A 425 -40.50 16.38 29.18
C TYR A 425 -39.91 16.26 30.60
N ASP A 426 -40.78 15.98 31.58
CA ASP A 426 -40.36 15.65 32.94
C ASP A 426 -40.03 14.17 33.02
N LYS A 427 -38.79 13.84 33.39
CA LYS A 427 -38.34 12.47 33.67
C LYS A 427 -38.01 12.33 35.17
N SER A 428 -38.63 13.12 36.04
CA SER A 428 -38.43 12.99 37.48
C SER A 428 -38.97 11.65 37.99
N ASP A 429 -38.08 10.72 38.33
CA ASP A 429 -38.44 9.45 38.99
C ASP A 429 -38.90 9.66 40.44
N ASP A 430 -38.47 10.75 41.09
CA ASP A 430 -38.80 11.14 42.46
C ASP A 430 -38.99 12.66 42.61
N LYS A 431 -39.82 13.09 43.57
CA LYS A 431 -40.15 14.51 43.85
C LYS A 431 -38.96 15.40 44.22
N ASN A 432 -37.78 14.84 44.47
CA ASN A 432 -36.57 15.56 44.89
C ASN A 432 -35.53 15.71 43.77
N THR A 433 -35.72 15.09 42.59
CA THR A 433 -34.80 15.17 41.45
C THR A 433 -35.56 15.64 40.22
N GLN A 434 -35.40 16.92 39.89
CA GLN A 434 -36.04 17.52 38.72
C GLN A 434 -35.19 17.26 37.47
N ASP A 435 -35.52 16.23 36.69
CA ASP A 435 -34.84 15.88 35.44
C ASP A 435 -35.68 16.29 34.22
N MET A 436 -35.86 17.60 34.07
CA MET A 436 -36.58 18.19 32.94
C MET A 436 -35.66 18.30 31.71
N LYS A 437 -35.93 17.50 30.67
CA LYS A 437 -35.08 17.45 29.47
C LYS A 437 -35.17 18.71 28.60
N CYS A 438 -36.28 19.45 28.69
CA CYS A 438 -36.51 20.68 27.92
C CYS A 438 -36.42 21.96 28.77
N ASN A 439 -35.49 22.01 29.73
CA ASN A 439 -35.09 23.26 30.38
C ASN A 439 -34.13 24.09 29.53
N ASP A 440 -33.09 23.43 29.00
CA ASP A 440 -32.13 24.02 28.07
C ASP A 440 -32.41 23.55 26.64
N MET A 441 -32.33 24.47 25.67
CA MET A 441 -32.61 24.16 24.27
C MET A 441 -31.68 23.07 23.72
N LEU A 442 -30.41 23.09 24.10
CA LEU A 442 -29.44 22.07 23.65
C LEU A 442 -29.76 20.69 24.25
N THR A 443 -30.12 20.62 25.53
CA THR A 443 -30.51 19.38 26.21
C THR A 443 -31.77 18.79 25.59
N CYS A 444 -32.76 19.64 25.27
CA CYS A 444 -33.99 19.24 24.59
C CYS A 444 -33.69 18.68 23.18
N TYR A 445 -32.83 19.35 22.41
CA TYR A 445 -32.44 18.91 21.07
C TYR A 445 -31.66 17.59 21.11
N MET A 446 -30.69 17.47 22.02
CA MET A 446 -29.92 16.24 22.20
C MET A 446 -30.81 15.07 22.62
N PHE A 447 -31.80 15.31 23.47
CA PHE A 447 -32.80 14.30 23.85
C PHE A 447 -33.58 13.80 22.63
N HIS A 448 -34.08 14.70 21.78
CA HIS A 448 -34.77 14.32 20.53
C HIS A 448 -33.87 13.54 19.56
N MET A 449 -32.61 13.96 19.39
CA MET A 449 -31.66 13.26 18.50
C MET A 449 -31.25 11.89 19.02
N TYR A 450 -31.03 11.75 20.33
CA TYR A 450 -30.53 10.51 20.95
C TYR A 450 -31.64 9.49 21.23
N VAL A 451 -32.79 9.95 21.73
CA VAL A 451 -33.93 9.11 22.11
C VAL A 451 -34.95 9.09 21.00
N GLY A 452 -35.39 10.25 20.52
CA GLY A 452 -36.49 10.36 19.55
C GLY A 452 -36.24 9.62 18.23
N VAL A 453 -35.05 9.77 17.63
CA VAL A 453 -34.70 9.09 16.37
C VAL A 453 -34.39 7.59 16.58
N ARG A 454 -34.01 7.19 17.79
CA ARG A 454 -33.58 5.83 18.12
C ARG A 454 -34.75 4.94 18.60
N ALA A 455 -35.76 5.55 19.22
CA ALA A 455 -36.98 4.88 19.63
C ALA A 455 -37.78 4.44 18.39
N GLY A 456 -38.09 3.15 18.31
CA GLY A 456 -38.73 2.54 17.13
C GLY A 456 -40.16 3.05 16.86
N GLY A 457 -40.88 3.55 17.88
CA GLY A 457 -42.21 4.18 17.75
C GLY A 457 -42.19 5.71 17.73
N GLY A 458 -41.01 6.34 17.75
CA GLY A 458 -40.86 7.79 17.79
C GLY A 458 -40.78 8.36 19.22
N ILE A 459 -40.94 9.68 19.34
CA ILE A 459 -40.71 10.38 20.62
C ILE A 459 -41.81 10.14 21.67
N GLY A 460 -43.02 9.75 21.24
CA GLY A 460 -44.16 9.47 22.12
C GLY A 460 -43.95 8.28 23.06
N ASP A 461 -43.06 7.33 22.70
CA ASP A 461 -42.77 6.15 23.54
C ASP A 461 -42.04 6.50 24.85
N GLU A 462 -41.41 7.68 24.91
CA GLU A 462 -40.45 8.04 25.96
C GLU A 462 -40.89 9.23 26.81
N ILE A 463 -42.00 9.87 26.43
CA ILE A 463 -42.58 11.05 27.07
C ILE A 463 -43.85 10.62 27.80
N GLU A 464 -44.23 11.35 28.84
CA GLU A 464 -45.46 11.07 29.60
C GLU A 464 -46.73 11.07 28.72
N ASP A 465 -47.71 10.27 29.14
CA ASP A 465 -48.99 10.14 28.44
C ASP A 465 -49.73 11.50 28.36
N PRO A 466 -50.27 11.89 27.19
CA PRO A 466 -50.94 13.17 27.02
C PRO A 466 -52.35 13.23 27.61
N ALA A 467 -52.86 12.13 28.16
CA ALA A 467 -54.26 11.98 28.54
C ALA A 467 -54.66 12.92 29.68
N GLY A 468 -55.66 13.78 29.43
CA GLY A 468 -56.22 14.67 30.45
C GLY A 468 -55.57 16.06 30.53
N ASP A 469 -54.75 16.44 29.56
CA ASP A 469 -54.20 17.79 29.43
C ASP A 469 -54.90 18.63 28.35
N ASP A 470 -54.88 19.96 28.50
CA ASP A 470 -55.49 20.90 27.54
C ASP A 470 -54.89 20.77 26.12
N PHE A 471 -53.65 20.26 25.98
CA PHE A 471 -52.97 20.07 24.70
C PHE A 471 -52.94 18.60 24.22
N GLU A 472 -53.83 17.75 24.70
CA GLU A 472 -53.87 16.31 24.37
C GLU A 472 -53.91 16.07 22.85
N VAL A 473 -54.76 16.81 22.13
CA VAL A 473 -54.95 16.63 20.68
C VAL A 473 -53.71 17.09 19.91
N GLU A 474 -53.17 18.26 20.24
CA GLU A 474 -51.96 18.81 19.62
C GLU A 474 -50.76 17.89 19.86
N ARG A 475 -50.67 17.29 21.05
CA ARG A 475 -49.59 16.36 21.42
C ARG A 475 -49.68 15.05 20.63
N ILE A 476 -50.87 14.47 20.47
CA ILE A 476 -51.08 13.28 19.63
C ILE A 476 -50.68 13.56 18.17
N PHE A 477 -51.07 14.71 17.61
CA PHE A 477 -50.65 15.09 16.26
C PHE A 477 -49.14 15.26 16.15
N PHE A 478 -48.49 15.87 17.15
CA PHE A 478 -47.04 16.02 17.21
C PHE A 478 -46.33 14.65 17.19
N ASP A 479 -46.78 13.70 18.00
CA ASP A 479 -46.16 12.37 18.08
C ASP A 479 -46.36 11.54 16.80
N ILE A 480 -47.57 11.54 16.23
CA ILE A 480 -47.86 10.82 14.98
C ILE A 480 -47.07 11.42 13.80
N THR A 481 -47.00 12.74 13.70
CA THR A 481 -46.25 13.40 12.62
C THR A 481 -44.76 13.19 12.77
N PHE A 482 -44.22 13.26 14.00
CA PHE A 482 -42.82 12.93 14.27
C PHE A 482 -42.50 11.49 13.85
N PHE A 483 -43.30 10.50 14.27
CA PHE A 483 -43.13 9.10 13.90
C PHE A 483 -43.16 8.90 12.37
N PHE A 484 -44.15 9.47 11.69
CA PHE A 484 -44.30 9.30 10.25
C PHE A 484 -43.14 9.94 9.46
N PHE A 485 -42.79 11.20 9.75
CA PHE A 485 -41.76 11.90 8.99
C PHE A 485 -40.35 11.41 9.31
N VAL A 486 -40.02 11.24 10.59
CA VAL A 486 -38.65 10.92 11.03
C VAL A 486 -38.36 9.43 10.93
N ILE A 487 -39.24 8.59 11.50
CA ILE A 487 -38.98 7.15 11.59
C ILE A 487 -39.39 6.44 10.29
N VAL A 488 -40.63 6.65 9.82
CA VAL A 488 -41.14 5.92 8.66
C VAL A 488 -40.53 6.42 7.35
N ILE A 489 -40.41 7.74 7.14
CA ILE A 489 -39.91 8.29 5.89
C ILE A 489 -38.37 8.45 5.92
N LEU A 490 -37.82 9.27 6.82
CA LEU A 490 -36.41 9.65 6.74
C LEU A 490 -35.45 8.47 6.99
N LEU A 491 -35.70 7.60 7.98
CA LEU A 491 -34.86 6.40 8.17
C LEU A 491 -34.99 5.40 7.01
N ALA A 492 -36.19 5.25 6.43
CA ALA A 492 -36.38 4.39 5.27
C ALA A 492 -35.65 4.94 4.02
N ILE A 493 -35.56 6.26 3.85
CA ILE A 493 -34.75 6.87 2.80
C ILE A 493 -33.27 6.54 3.01
N ILE A 494 -32.75 6.66 4.23
CA ILE A 494 -31.34 6.32 4.55
C ILE A 494 -31.05 4.85 4.21
N GLN A 495 -31.91 3.93 4.63
CA GLN A 495 -31.77 2.51 4.29
C GLN A 495 -31.90 2.28 2.77
N GLY A 496 -32.86 2.96 2.12
CA GLY A 496 -33.10 2.87 0.68
C GLY A 496 -31.89 3.30 -0.15
N LEU A 497 -31.20 4.38 0.23
CA LEU A 497 -29.98 4.85 -0.44
C LEU A 497 -28.85 3.82 -0.38
N ILE A 498 -28.74 3.07 0.71
CA ILE A 498 -27.73 2.00 0.85
C ILE A 498 -28.09 0.82 -0.06
N ILE A 499 -29.36 0.42 -0.11
CA ILE A 499 -29.83 -0.67 -0.98
C ILE A 499 -29.62 -0.30 -2.45
N ASP A 500 -29.94 0.93 -2.84
CA ASP A 500 -29.74 1.45 -4.20
C ASP A 500 -28.26 1.40 -4.61
N ALA A 501 -27.36 1.83 -3.73
CA ALA A 501 -25.91 1.75 -3.98
C ALA A 501 -25.42 0.31 -4.18
N PHE A 502 -25.96 -0.66 -3.44
CA PHE A 502 -25.65 -2.08 -3.67
C PHE A 502 -26.20 -2.59 -5.00
N GLY A 503 -27.39 -2.13 -5.41
CA GLY A 503 -27.96 -2.41 -6.72
C GLY A 503 -27.07 -1.89 -7.85
N GLU A 504 -26.69 -0.61 -7.79
CA GLU A 504 -25.85 0.03 -8.81
C GLU A 504 -24.48 -0.65 -8.95
N LEU A 505 -23.79 -0.93 -7.84
CA LEU A 505 -22.48 -1.60 -7.89
C LEU A 505 -22.56 -3.02 -8.48
N ARG A 506 -23.70 -3.71 -8.30
CA ARG A 506 -23.95 -5.00 -8.93
C ARG A 506 -24.17 -4.84 -10.43
N ASP A 507 -24.98 -3.86 -10.84
CA ASP A 507 -25.29 -3.60 -12.23
C ASP A 507 -24.03 -3.17 -13.01
N GLN A 508 -23.15 -2.36 -12.41
CA GLN A 508 -21.83 -2.03 -12.99
C GLN A 508 -20.96 -3.27 -13.22
N GLN A 509 -20.95 -4.22 -12.29
CA GLN A 509 -20.19 -5.46 -12.45
C GLN A 509 -20.78 -6.35 -13.55
N GLU A 510 -22.10 -6.44 -13.63
CA GLU A 510 -22.77 -7.20 -14.68
C GLU A 510 -22.54 -6.55 -16.05
N GLN A 511 -22.61 -5.22 -16.14
CA GLN A 511 -22.35 -4.49 -17.38
C GLN A 511 -20.93 -4.72 -17.90
N VAL A 512 -19.91 -4.68 -17.02
CA VAL A 512 -18.52 -4.97 -17.43
C VAL A 512 -18.38 -6.39 -17.96
N LYS A 513 -19.07 -7.35 -17.37
CA LYS A 513 -19.05 -8.74 -17.81
C LYS A 513 -19.77 -8.91 -19.16
N GLU A 514 -20.96 -8.35 -19.29
CA GLU A 514 -21.74 -8.36 -20.53
C GLU A 514 -20.98 -7.69 -21.68
N ASP A 515 -20.29 -6.56 -21.41
CA ASP A 515 -19.50 -5.85 -22.43
C ASP A 515 -18.35 -6.71 -22.98
N MET A 516 -17.72 -7.52 -22.12
CA MET A 516 -16.66 -8.44 -22.52
C MET A 516 -17.17 -9.66 -23.30
N GLU A 517 -18.42 -10.08 -23.08
CA GLU A 517 -19.03 -11.25 -23.74
C GLU A 517 -19.75 -10.89 -25.05
N THR A 518 -20.26 -9.67 -25.17
CA THR A 518 -21.13 -9.24 -26.28
C THR A 518 -20.40 -8.52 -27.41
N LYS A 519 -19.27 -7.88 -27.15
CA LYS A 519 -18.53 -7.14 -28.19
C LYS A 519 -17.02 -7.24 -27.99
N CYS A 520 -16.28 -7.10 -29.07
CA CYS A 520 -14.82 -7.02 -28.97
C CYS A 520 -14.40 -5.64 -28.47
N PHE A 521 -13.60 -5.58 -27.39
CA PHE A 521 -13.14 -4.33 -26.78
C PHE A 521 -12.36 -3.41 -27.73
N ILE A 522 -11.65 -3.99 -28.71
CA ILE A 522 -10.78 -3.22 -29.61
C ILE A 522 -11.56 -2.64 -30.80
N CYS A 523 -12.29 -3.48 -31.54
CA CYS A 523 -13.00 -3.04 -32.74
C CYS A 523 -14.45 -2.61 -32.50
N GLY A 524 -15.04 -2.97 -31.35
CA GLY A 524 -16.43 -2.64 -31.00
C GLY A 524 -17.49 -3.42 -31.78
N ILE A 525 -17.10 -4.41 -32.58
CA ILE A 525 -18.04 -5.28 -33.32
C ILE A 525 -18.62 -6.31 -32.35
N GLY A 526 -19.94 -6.51 -32.42
CA GLY A 526 -20.68 -7.48 -31.59
C GLY A 526 -20.40 -8.93 -31.95
N ASN A 527 -20.57 -9.83 -30.98
CA ASN A 527 -20.44 -11.27 -31.14
C ASN A 527 -21.40 -11.83 -32.21
N GLU A 528 -22.59 -11.24 -32.38
CA GLU A 528 -23.59 -11.59 -33.38
C GLU A 528 -23.02 -11.67 -34.80
N TYR A 529 -22.10 -10.77 -35.13
CA TYR A 529 -21.43 -10.76 -36.44
C TYR A 529 -20.45 -11.92 -36.58
N PHE A 530 -19.65 -12.19 -35.54
CA PHE A 530 -18.59 -13.20 -35.59
C PHE A 530 -19.14 -14.63 -35.49
N ASP A 531 -20.20 -14.83 -34.71
CA ASP A 531 -20.83 -16.13 -34.46
C ASP A 531 -21.66 -16.67 -35.63
N THR A 532 -21.67 -15.95 -36.76
CA THR A 532 -22.01 -16.52 -38.07
C THR A 532 -21.15 -17.75 -38.43
N VAL A 533 -19.92 -17.81 -37.88
CA VAL A 533 -19.03 -18.97 -37.91
C VAL A 533 -18.99 -19.59 -36.51
N PRO A 534 -19.01 -20.93 -36.37
CA PRO A 534 -18.95 -21.57 -35.06
C PRO A 534 -17.70 -21.14 -34.28
N HIS A 535 -17.88 -20.70 -33.03
CA HIS A 535 -16.81 -20.16 -32.17
C HIS A 535 -16.04 -18.98 -32.79
N GLY A 536 -16.69 -18.20 -33.66
CA GLY A 536 -16.08 -17.07 -34.35
C GLY A 536 -15.65 -15.97 -33.39
N PHE A 537 -16.48 -15.62 -32.40
CA PHE A 537 -16.14 -14.57 -31.43
C PHE A 537 -14.95 -14.93 -30.53
N GLU A 538 -14.90 -16.17 -30.05
CA GLU A 538 -13.79 -16.67 -29.23
C GLU A 538 -12.49 -16.70 -30.03
N THR A 539 -12.55 -17.13 -31.31
CA THR A 539 -11.39 -17.10 -32.21
C THR A 539 -10.91 -15.66 -32.45
N HIS A 540 -11.83 -14.73 -32.69
CA HIS A 540 -11.51 -13.32 -32.90
C HIS A 540 -10.81 -12.69 -31.69
N THR A 541 -11.30 -12.95 -30.47
CA THR A 541 -10.73 -12.37 -29.25
C THR A 541 -9.38 -13.00 -28.85
N LEU A 542 -9.15 -14.28 -29.17
CA LEU A 542 -7.90 -14.97 -28.81
C LEU A 542 -6.80 -14.84 -29.86
N GLN A 543 -7.13 -14.87 -31.16
CA GLN A 543 -6.16 -14.90 -32.27
C GLN A 543 -5.98 -13.55 -32.95
N GLU A 544 -7.05 -12.81 -33.20
CA GLU A 544 -6.99 -11.53 -33.94
C GLU A 544 -6.77 -10.35 -32.99
N HIS A 545 -7.74 -10.08 -32.10
CA HIS A 545 -7.75 -8.92 -31.20
C HIS A 545 -7.46 -9.32 -29.74
N ASN A 546 -6.36 -10.05 -29.55
CA ASN A 546 -5.91 -10.39 -28.21
C ASN A 546 -5.32 -9.16 -27.51
N LEU A 547 -5.93 -8.75 -26.40
CA LEU A 547 -5.51 -7.62 -25.57
C LEU A 547 -4.03 -7.71 -25.14
N ALA A 548 -3.51 -8.91 -24.88
CA ALA A 548 -2.14 -9.10 -24.45
C ALA A 548 -1.13 -8.88 -25.60
N ASN A 549 -1.50 -9.22 -26.83
CA ASN A 549 -0.62 -9.05 -27.99
C ASN A 549 -0.30 -7.58 -28.27
N TYR A 550 -1.23 -6.65 -28.02
CA TYR A 550 -0.95 -5.21 -28.11
C TYR A 550 0.14 -4.76 -27.13
N LEU A 551 0.14 -5.29 -25.90
CA LEU A 551 1.18 -5.01 -24.91
C LEU A 551 2.52 -5.60 -25.35
N PHE A 552 2.54 -6.85 -25.80
CA PHE A 552 3.75 -7.52 -26.28
C PHE A 552 4.33 -6.83 -27.53
N PHE A 553 3.48 -6.37 -28.44
CA PHE A 553 3.90 -5.63 -29.62
C PHE A 553 4.54 -4.29 -29.25
N LEU A 554 3.98 -3.56 -28.26
CA LEU A 554 4.62 -2.34 -27.77
C LEU A 554 5.99 -2.63 -27.11
N MET A 555 6.09 -3.70 -26.32
CA MET A 555 7.38 -4.13 -25.75
C MET A 555 8.39 -4.53 -26.82
N TYR A 556 7.94 -5.18 -27.89
CA TYR A 556 8.77 -5.55 -29.04
C TYR A 556 9.35 -4.32 -29.74
N LEU A 557 8.52 -3.30 -30.02
CA LEU A 557 8.97 -2.05 -30.64
C LEU A 557 10.00 -1.31 -29.78
N ILE A 558 9.81 -1.28 -28.45
CA ILE A 558 10.72 -0.59 -27.53
C ILE A 558 12.11 -1.25 -27.49
N ASN A 559 12.17 -2.58 -27.58
CA ASN A 559 13.43 -3.33 -27.48
C ASN A 559 14.14 -3.52 -28.83
N LYS A 560 13.53 -3.10 -29.94
CA LYS A 560 14.08 -3.21 -31.28
C LYS A 560 14.75 -1.91 -31.69
N ASP A 561 15.88 -2.01 -32.38
CA ASP A 561 16.61 -0.84 -32.87
C ASP A 561 15.82 -0.12 -33.96
N GLU A 562 15.86 1.22 -33.93
CA GLU A 562 15.07 2.07 -34.84
C GLU A 562 15.41 1.84 -36.33
N THR A 563 16.66 1.43 -36.61
CA THR A 563 17.12 1.09 -37.97
C THR A 563 16.58 -0.22 -38.51
N GLU A 564 16.12 -1.12 -37.64
CA GLU A 564 15.62 -2.45 -38.00
C GLU A 564 14.09 -2.49 -38.11
N HIS A 565 13.41 -1.37 -37.89
CA HIS A 565 11.96 -1.30 -38.03
C HIS A 565 11.53 -1.59 -39.48
N THR A 566 10.54 -2.46 -39.63
CA THR A 566 9.86 -2.63 -40.91
C THR A 566 9.01 -1.38 -41.24
N GLY A 567 8.56 -1.23 -42.48
CA GLY A 567 7.74 -0.07 -42.87
C GLY A 567 6.47 0.10 -42.03
N GLN A 568 5.81 -1.01 -41.67
CA GLN A 568 4.62 -0.98 -40.81
C GLN A 568 4.97 -0.65 -39.35
N GLU A 569 6.06 -1.23 -38.83
CA GLU A 569 6.53 -0.94 -37.46
C GLU A 569 6.93 0.53 -37.30
N SER A 570 7.66 1.08 -38.28
CA SER A 570 8.07 2.48 -38.30
C SER A 570 6.85 3.42 -38.35
N PHE A 571 5.82 3.07 -39.13
CA PHE A 571 4.56 3.81 -39.16
C PHE A 571 3.88 3.86 -37.78
N VAL A 572 3.72 2.70 -37.12
CA VAL A 572 3.10 2.64 -35.78
C VAL A 572 3.96 3.33 -34.73
N TRP A 573 5.29 3.19 -34.79
CA TRP A 573 6.22 3.85 -33.88
C TRP A 573 6.13 5.37 -33.98
N LYS A 574 6.04 5.92 -35.21
CA LYS A 574 5.81 7.34 -35.44
C LYS A 574 4.49 7.82 -34.84
N MET A 575 3.38 7.12 -35.12
CA MET A 575 2.07 7.45 -34.55
C MET A 575 2.07 7.40 -33.01
N TYR A 576 2.78 6.43 -32.42
CA TYR A 576 2.92 6.30 -30.97
C TYR A 576 3.68 7.49 -30.34
N GLN A 577 4.74 7.98 -30.99
CA GLN A 577 5.46 9.18 -30.55
C GLN A 577 4.61 10.44 -30.67
N GLU A 578 3.84 10.57 -31.75
CA GLU A 578 2.91 11.68 -31.99
C GLU A 578 1.65 11.61 -31.10
N ARG A 579 1.48 10.52 -30.35
CA ARG A 579 0.30 10.23 -29.50
C ARG A 579 -1.01 10.17 -30.30
N CYS A 580 -0.93 9.77 -31.56
CA CYS A 580 -2.06 9.49 -32.43
C CYS A 580 -2.46 8.01 -32.33
N TRP A 581 -3.75 7.72 -32.15
CA TRP A 581 -4.29 6.36 -31.92
C TRP A 581 -5.12 5.81 -33.09
N GLU A 582 -5.02 6.43 -34.27
CA GLU A 582 -5.81 6.07 -35.46
C GLU A 582 -5.48 4.67 -36.02
N PHE A 583 -4.34 4.08 -35.64
CA PHE A 583 -3.95 2.75 -36.11
C PHE A 583 -4.74 1.60 -35.46
N PHE A 584 -5.58 1.87 -34.43
CA PHE A 584 -6.47 0.85 -33.88
C PHE A 584 -7.65 0.57 -34.82
N PRO A 585 -8.06 -0.70 -35.01
CA PRO A 585 -9.11 -1.09 -35.94
C PRO A 585 -10.50 -0.82 -35.36
N VAL A 586 -10.83 0.44 -35.06
CA VAL A 586 -12.12 0.82 -34.46
C VAL A 586 -13.23 0.76 -35.52
N GLY A 587 -14.26 -0.05 -35.28
CA GLY A 587 -15.43 -0.20 -36.17
C GLY A 587 -15.25 -1.19 -37.33
N ASP A 588 -14.04 -1.74 -37.49
CA ASP A 588 -13.72 -2.69 -38.56
C ASP A 588 -12.78 -3.81 -38.07
N CYS A 589 -12.71 -4.90 -38.81
CA CYS A 589 -11.77 -5.99 -38.55
C CYS A 589 -11.36 -6.66 -39.86
N PHE A 590 -10.26 -7.42 -39.83
CA PHE A 590 -9.71 -8.05 -41.03
C PHE A 590 -10.77 -8.82 -41.83
N ARG A 591 -11.54 -9.69 -41.16
CA ARG A 591 -12.60 -10.47 -41.82
C ARG A 591 -13.67 -9.58 -42.47
N LYS A 592 -14.14 -8.54 -41.77
CA LYS A 592 -15.19 -7.64 -42.27
C LYS A 592 -14.75 -6.82 -43.48
N GLN A 593 -13.49 -6.41 -43.50
CA GLN A 593 -12.91 -5.70 -44.64
C GLN A 593 -12.79 -6.58 -45.90
N TYR A 594 -12.56 -7.89 -45.74
CA TYR A 594 -12.30 -8.83 -46.83
C TYR A 594 -13.42 -9.84 -47.09
N GLU A 595 -14.59 -9.67 -46.47
CA GLU A 595 -15.72 -10.62 -46.53
C GLU A 595 -16.16 -10.89 -47.98
N ASP A 596 -16.31 -9.83 -48.79
CA ASP A 596 -16.71 -9.93 -50.20
C ASP A 596 -15.65 -10.63 -51.10
N GLN A 597 -14.40 -10.71 -50.64
CA GLN A 597 -13.28 -11.22 -51.44
C GLN A 597 -12.93 -12.67 -51.12
N LEU A 598 -13.10 -13.08 -49.86
CA LEU A 598 -12.57 -14.35 -49.36
C LEU A 598 -13.61 -15.26 -48.67
N GLY A 599 -14.86 -14.82 -48.50
CA GLY A 599 -16.03 -15.63 -48.15
C GLY A 599 -15.86 -16.59 -46.97
#